data_AF-A0A5C6A8V0-F1
#
_entry.id   AF-A0A5C6A8V0-F1
#
_cell.length_a   1.000
_cell.length_b   1.000
_cell.length_c   1.000
_cell.angle_alpha   90.00
_cell.angle_beta   90.00
_cell.angle_gamma   90.00
#
_symmetry.space_group_name_H-M   'P 1'
#
loop_
_entity.id
_entity.type
_entity.pdbx_description
1 polymer ?
#
loop_
_entity_poly.entity_id
_entity_poly.type
_entity_poly.pdbx_seq_one_letter_code
_entity_poly.pdbx_strand_id
1 'polypeptide(L)'
;MKFDVRTPQSWLEADALEDVAVSLSRMGELDQALSLVERIESPQSRDDVRLEIAYELIEKGLFEEAADVGGAEKFDKMSARMRRVLESSSIELNKVSLNKARAMAMEIPAQSEQREVFVAIARSFALMGELDLAMETACQVGAEDISRFEIAVAFATAPTEPEYPDKPVQRRLKQSFTEPEIALVNRFAEMMLAKPTRPSYWPTTQR
;
A
#
# COMPACT_ATOMS: atom_id res chain seq x y z
N MET A 1 38.54 15.39 30.34
CA MET A 1 37.82 14.58 29.33
C MET A 1 37.71 13.17 29.85
N LYS A 2 36.52 12.72 30.27
CA LYS A 2 36.24 11.30 30.47
C LYS A 2 35.90 10.74 29.10
N PHE A 3 36.75 9.87 28.56
CA PHE A 3 36.37 9.04 27.43
C PHE A 3 35.44 7.98 27.99
N ASP A 4 34.17 8.04 27.62
CA ASP A 4 33.23 6.97 27.90
C ASP A 4 33.56 5.83 26.93
N VAL A 5 34.40 4.90 27.38
CA VAL A 5 34.76 3.71 26.62
C VAL A 5 33.59 2.75 26.75
N ARG A 6 32.62 2.85 25.82
CA ARG A 6 31.55 1.86 25.66
C ARG A 6 32.19 0.47 25.57
N THR A 7 31.88 -0.39 26.54
CA THR A 7 32.37 -1.77 26.57
C THR A 7 31.61 -2.62 25.53
N PRO A 8 32.21 -3.69 24.97
CA PRO A 8 31.54 -4.58 24.01
C PRO A 8 30.19 -5.13 24.48
N GLN A 9 30.00 -5.23 25.79
CA GLN A 9 28.77 -5.69 26.42
C GLN A 9 27.59 -4.72 26.19
N SER A 10 27.84 -3.41 26.17
CA SER A 10 26.81 -2.40 25.91
C SER A 10 26.25 -2.44 24.49
N TRP A 11 27.04 -2.90 23.52
CA TRP A 11 26.58 -3.07 22.12
C TRP A 11 25.70 -4.30 21.99
N LEU A 12 26.10 -5.42 22.61
CA LEU A 12 25.29 -6.64 22.65
C LEU A 12 23.94 -6.44 23.35
N GLU A 13 23.90 -5.59 24.39
CA GLU A 13 22.66 -5.22 25.07
C GLU A 13 21.76 -4.34 24.21
N ALA A 14 22.32 -3.40 23.43
CA ALA A 14 21.55 -2.59 22.49
C ALA A 14 20.95 -3.47 21.39
N ASP A 15 21.76 -4.26 20.68
CA ASP A 15 21.30 -5.16 19.62
C ASP A 15 20.18 -6.10 20.12
N ALA A 16 20.33 -6.65 21.33
CA ALA A 16 19.29 -7.49 21.93
C ALA A 16 17.98 -6.75 22.21
N LEU A 17 18.03 -5.48 22.63
CA LEU A 17 16.82 -4.67 22.83
C LEU A 17 16.15 -4.35 21.49
N GLU A 18 16.93 -4.07 20.45
CA GLU A 18 16.44 -3.84 19.09
C GLU A 18 15.67 -5.06 18.57
N ASP A 19 16.31 -6.23 18.61
CA ASP A 19 15.73 -7.49 18.12
C ASP A 19 14.44 -7.86 18.86
N VAL A 20 14.41 -7.70 20.18
CA VAL A 20 13.23 -8.00 20.99
C VAL A 20 12.11 -7.00 20.72
N ALA A 21 12.42 -5.71 20.58
CA ALA A 21 11.41 -4.69 20.26
C ALA A 21 10.73 -4.96 18.91
N VAL A 22 11.50 -5.25 17.86
CA VAL A 22 10.96 -5.59 16.54
C VAL A 22 10.17 -6.91 16.59
N SER A 23 10.62 -7.89 17.36
CA SER A 23 9.90 -9.15 17.52
C SER A 23 8.55 -8.96 18.22
N LEU A 24 8.49 -8.12 19.26
CA LEU A 24 7.25 -7.78 19.96
C LEU A 24 6.27 -7.04 19.04
N SER A 25 6.73 -6.09 18.23
CA SER A 25 5.85 -5.38 17.30
C SER A 25 5.25 -6.31 16.23
N ARG A 26 6.04 -7.27 15.72
CA ARG A 26 5.55 -8.34 14.84
C ARG A 26 4.47 -9.18 15.50
N MET A 27 4.56 -9.41 16.80
CA MET A 27 3.52 -10.11 17.57
C MET A 27 2.29 -9.22 17.90
N GLY A 28 2.36 -7.92 17.65
CA GLY A 28 1.29 -6.96 17.97
C GLY A 28 1.40 -6.34 19.37
N GLU A 29 2.48 -6.62 20.10
CA GLU A 29 2.75 -6.10 21.45
C GLU A 29 3.42 -4.71 21.35
N LEU A 30 2.74 -3.75 20.73
CA LEU A 30 3.31 -2.46 20.35
C LEU A 30 3.80 -1.66 21.57
N ASP A 31 3.02 -1.58 22.64
CA ASP A 31 3.39 -0.83 23.85
C ASP A 31 4.67 -1.39 24.49
N GLN A 32 4.80 -2.72 24.53
CA GLN A 32 5.98 -3.38 25.08
C GLN A 32 7.20 -3.15 24.18
N ALA A 33 7.02 -3.22 22.85
CA ALA A 33 8.07 -2.92 21.88
C ALA A 33 8.59 -1.47 22.07
N LEU A 34 7.70 -0.49 22.13
CA LEU A 34 8.06 0.92 22.31
C LEU A 34 8.70 1.19 23.68
N SER A 35 8.29 0.47 24.73
CA SER A 35 8.96 0.54 26.04
C SER A 35 10.42 0.07 25.96
N LEU A 36 10.74 -0.95 25.16
CA LEU A 36 12.12 -1.39 24.96
C LEU A 36 12.91 -0.41 24.10
N VAL A 37 12.30 0.18 23.08
CA VAL A 37 12.90 1.23 22.25
C VAL A 37 13.39 2.40 23.11
N GLU A 38 12.62 2.84 24.10
CA GLU A 38 13.04 3.94 24.98
C GLU A 38 14.27 3.63 25.84
N ARG A 39 14.59 2.34 26.03
CA ARG A 39 15.77 1.89 26.78
C ARG A 39 17.05 1.90 25.93
N ILE A 40 16.93 2.05 24.62
CA ILE A 40 18.07 2.15 23.70
C ILE A 40 18.73 3.52 23.89
N GLU A 41 20.00 3.54 24.31
CA GLU A 41 20.73 4.77 24.61
C GLU A 41 21.03 5.63 23.38
N SER A 42 21.37 4.97 22.26
CA SER A 42 21.75 5.63 21.01
C SER A 42 20.51 6.21 20.33
N PRO A 43 20.40 7.54 20.13
CA PRO A 43 19.25 8.14 19.47
C PRO A 43 19.08 7.66 18.03
N GLN A 44 20.17 7.48 17.29
CA GLN A 44 20.10 6.95 15.93
C GLN A 44 19.52 5.54 15.90
N SER A 45 20.02 4.65 16.77
CA SER A 45 19.51 3.29 16.91
C SER A 45 18.03 3.27 17.29
N ARG A 46 17.62 4.15 18.21
CA ARG A 46 16.23 4.29 18.63
C ARG A 46 15.33 4.67 17.46
N ASP A 47 15.74 5.66 16.66
CA ASP A 47 15.01 6.10 15.48
C ASP A 47 14.93 5.00 14.41
N ASP A 48 16.01 4.26 14.19
CA ASP A 48 16.05 3.16 13.23
C ASP A 48 15.10 2.02 13.65
N VAL A 49 15.04 1.69 14.93
CA VAL A 49 14.13 0.66 15.45
C VAL A 49 12.67 1.11 15.39
N ARG A 50 12.37 2.39 15.70
CA ARG A 50 11.04 2.95 15.51
C ARG A 50 10.60 2.86 14.05
N LEU A 51 11.50 3.17 13.11
CA LEU A 51 11.23 3.04 11.69
C LEU A 51 10.95 1.58 11.29
N GLU A 52 11.70 0.62 11.83
CA GLU A 52 11.42 -0.80 11.56
C GLU A 52 10.07 -1.25 12.15
N ILE A 53 9.71 -0.78 13.34
CA ILE A 53 8.37 -1.02 13.91
C ILE A 53 7.27 -0.40 13.02
N ALA A 54 7.47 0.83 12.54
CA ALA A 54 6.52 1.48 11.65
C ALA A 54 6.34 0.70 10.33
N TYR A 55 7.43 0.11 9.80
CA TYR A 55 7.34 -0.79 8.65
C TYR A 55 6.49 -2.04 8.94
N GLU A 56 6.66 -2.67 10.10
CA GLU A 56 5.84 -3.84 10.50
C GLU A 56 4.36 -3.49 10.64
N LEU A 57 4.05 -2.27 11.10
CA LEU A 57 2.68 -1.75 11.18
C LEU A 57 2.10 -1.51 9.77
N ILE A 58 2.90 -0.97 8.83
CA ILE A 58 2.49 -0.83 7.43
C ILE A 58 2.18 -2.19 6.81
N GLU A 59 3.02 -3.21 7.01
CA GLU A 59 2.79 -4.57 6.49
C GLU A 59 1.49 -5.21 7.03
N LYS A 60 0.93 -4.67 8.12
CA LYS A 60 -0.38 -5.05 8.68
C LYS A 60 -1.53 -4.12 8.26
N GLY A 61 -1.27 -3.10 7.46
CA GLY A 61 -2.26 -2.08 7.07
C GLY A 61 -2.61 -1.07 8.17
N LEU A 62 -1.81 -1.00 9.24
CA LEU A 62 -1.99 -0.10 10.40
C LEU A 62 -1.27 1.23 10.15
N PHE A 63 -1.79 1.99 9.19
CA PHE A 63 -1.14 3.20 8.68
C PHE A 63 -1.05 4.35 9.70
N GLU A 64 -2.08 4.56 10.52
CA GLU A 64 -2.05 5.65 11.53
C GLU A 64 -1.03 5.35 12.62
N GLU A 65 -1.02 4.11 13.11
CA GLU A 65 -0.06 3.65 14.10
C GLU A 65 1.38 3.71 13.57
N ALA A 66 1.58 3.36 12.29
CA ALA A 66 2.88 3.50 11.63
C ALA A 66 3.34 4.97 11.54
N ALA A 67 2.42 5.89 11.25
CA ALA A 67 2.70 7.31 11.21
C ALA A 67 3.12 7.87 12.57
N ASP A 68 2.40 7.48 13.63
CA ASP A 68 2.68 7.91 14.99
C ASP A 68 4.03 7.40 15.49
N VAL A 69 4.39 6.16 15.16
CA VAL A 69 5.66 5.55 15.59
C VAL A 69 6.84 6.02 14.75
N GLY A 70 6.68 6.08 13.43
CA GLY A 70 7.76 6.38 12.49
C GLY A 70 8.08 7.87 12.35
N GLY A 71 7.12 8.74 12.63
CA GLY A 71 7.26 10.19 12.41
C GLY A 71 7.06 10.59 10.95
N ALA A 72 6.43 11.74 10.73
CA ALA A 72 6.07 12.21 9.39
C ALA A 72 7.27 12.48 8.49
N GLU A 73 8.41 12.88 9.07
CA GLU A 73 9.65 13.14 8.35
C GLU A 73 10.32 11.89 7.76
N LYS A 74 9.79 10.69 8.05
CA LYS A 74 10.29 9.40 7.51
C LYS A 74 9.36 8.79 6.47
N PHE A 75 8.30 9.49 6.04
CA PHE A 75 7.33 8.92 5.09
C PHE A 75 7.93 8.59 3.73
N ASP A 76 8.95 9.33 3.27
CA ASP A 76 9.74 8.98 2.10
C ASP A 76 10.33 7.57 2.21
N LYS A 77 10.88 7.22 3.37
CA LYS A 77 11.41 5.87 3.63
C LYS A 77 10.33 4.79 3.65
N MET A 78 9.11 5.16 4.04
CA MET A 78 7.96 4.27 4.15
C MET A 78 7.17 4.09 2.85
N SER A 79 7.30 5.02 1.89
CA SER A 79 6.47 5.09 0.67
C SER A 79 6.46 3.78 -0.14
N ALA A 80 7.63 3.16 -0.34
CA ALA A 80 7.75 1.91 -1.08
C ALA A 80 7.05 0.73 -0.38
N ARG A 81 7.08 0.69 0.96
CA ARG A 81 6.39 -0.32 1.76
C ARG A 81 4.89 -0.11 1.75
N MET A 82 4.44 1.15 1.89
CA MET A 82 3.04 1.50 1.76
C MET A 82 2.48 1.08 0.41
N ARG A 83 3.17 1.40 -0.70
CA ARG A 83 2.75 1.03 -2.05
C ARG A 83 2.58 -0.48 -2.20
N ARG A 84 3.56 -1.27 -1.73
CA ARG A 84 3.49 -2.74 -1.76
C ARG A 84 2.24 -3.27 -1.04
N VAL A 85 1.95 -2.74 0.14
CA VAL A 85 0.78 -3.15 0.94
C VAL A 85 -0.52 -2.77 0.25
N LEU A 86 -0.61 -1.56 -0.29
CA LEU A 86 -1.78 -1.09 -1.05
C LEU A 86 -2.03 -1.90 -2.34
N GLU A 87 -0.97 -2.41 -2.95
CA GLU A 87 -1.06 -3.27 -4.14
C GLU A 87 -1.27 -4.75 -3.81
N SER A 88 -1.14 -5.15 -2.54
CA SER A 88 -1.27 -6.53 -2.10
C SER A 88 -2.73 -6.95 -2.01
N SER A 89 -3.07 -8.05 -2.66
CA SER A 89 -4.40 -8.67 -2.51
C SER A 89 -4.55 -9.46 -1.20
N SER A 90 -3.47 -9.69 -0.45
CA SER A 90 -3.47 -10.50 0.77
C SER A 90 -3.86 -9.71 2.02
N ILE A 91 -3.91 -8.38 1.94
CA ILE A 91 -4.22 -7.50 3.05
C ILE A 91 -5.59 -6.90 2.82
N GLU A 92 -6.54 -7.23 3.69
CA GLU A 92 -7.89 -6.65 3.63
C GLU A 92 -7.88 -5.22 4.18
N LEU A 93 -7.63 -4.27 3.28
CA LEU A 93 -7.76 -2.86 3.58
C LEU A 93 -9.23 -2.44 3.48
N ASN A 94 -9.65 -1.57 4.41
CA ASN A 94 -10.97 -0.93 4.37
C ASN A 94 -10.83 0.57 4.09
N LYS A 95 -11.97 1.26 3.91
CA LYS A 95 -11.98 2.71 3.65
C LYS A 95 -11.27 3.52 4.72
N VAL A 96 -11.37 3.13 5.99
CA VAL A 96 -10.72 3.84 7.09
C VAL A 96 -9.19 3.71 6.96
N SER A 97 -8.67 2.50 6.74
CA SER A 97 -7.24 2.27 6.52
C SER A 97 -6.71 3.02 5.30
N LEU A 98 -7.45 3.02 4.18
CA LEU A 98 -7.03 3.75 2.98
C LEU A 98 -7.04 5.28 3.17
N ASN A 99 -7.98 5.81 3.93
CA ASN A 99 -7.97 7.24 4.27
C ASN A 99 -6.77 7.61 5.17
N LYS A 100 -6.38 6.73 6.10
CA LYS A 100 -5.16 6.90 6.90
C LYS A 100 -3.90 6.85 6.02
N ALA A 101 -3.81 5.89 5.09
CA ALA A 101 -2.72 5.83 4.11
C ALA A 101 -2.66 7.11 3.24
N ARG A 102 -3.81 7.66 2.87
CA ARG A 102 -3.91 8.92 2.12
C ARG A 102 -3.39 10.12 2.90
N ALA A 103 -3.68 10.19 4.21
CA ALA A 103 -3.13 11.23 5.08
C ALA A 103 -1.60 11.14 5.17
N MET A 104 -1.04 9.94 5.35
CA MET A 104 0.42 9.75 5.30
C MET A 104 1.00 10.15 3.93
N ALA A 105 0.32 9.79 2.84
CA ALA A 105 0.79 10.10 1.49
C ALA A 105 0.89 11.62 1.24
N MET A 106 0.00 12.43 1.83
CA MET A 106 0.06 13.90 1.74
C MET A 106 1.37 14.48 2.28
N GLU A 107 1.96 13.79 3.25
CA GLU A 107 3.15 14.23 3.95
C GLU A 107 4.45 13.70 3.31
N ILE A 108 4.37 12.87 2.24
CA ILE A 108 5.52 12.43 1.46
C ILE A 108 6.12 13.62 0.71
N PRO A 109 7.38 14.01 0.94
CA PRO A 109 7.97 15.20 0.32
C PRO A 109 8.22 15.06 -1.19
N ALA A 110 8.62 13.86 -1.62
CA ALA A 110 8.95 13.58 -3.02
C ALA A 110 7.67 13.39 -3.85
N GLN A 111 7.36 14.35 -4.73
CA GLN A 111 6.13 14.33 -5.55
C GLN A 111 5.96 13.04 -6.37
N SER A 112 7.04 12.46 -6.88
CA SER A 112 6.98 11.20 -7.63
C SER A 112 6.53 10.04 -6.75
N GLU A 113 7.10 9.90 -5.56
CA GLU A 113 6.73 8.84 -4.61
C GLU A 113 5.34 9.06 -4.04
N GLN A 114 5.02 10.31 -3.68
CA GLN A 114 3.68 10.71 -3.27
C GLN A 114 2.66 10.27 -4.32
N ARG A 115 2.88 10.65 -5.59
CA ARG A 115 1.98 10.29 -6.69
C ARG A 115 1.77 8.79 -6.78
N GLU A 116 2.83 7.99 -6.73
CA GLU A 116 2.72 6.52 -6.81
C GLU A 116 1.89 5.93 -5.66
N VAL A 117 2.07 6.42 -4.43
CA VAL A 117 1.27 5.98 -3.28
C VAL A 117 -0.20 6.38 -3.47
N PHE A 118 -0.48 7.60 -3.95
CA PHE A 118 -1.84 8.05 -4.26
C PHE A 118 -2.51 7.21 -5.35
N VAL A 119 -1.78 6.82 -6.40
CA VAL A 119 -2.30 5.91 -7.43
C VAL A 119 -2.65 4.54 -6.83
N ALA A 120 -1.80 3.99 -5.97
CA ALA A 120 -2.08 2.71 -5.30
C ALA A 120 -3.30 2.79 -4.37
N ILE A 121 -3.48 3.90 -3.64
CA ILE A 121 -4.69 4.14 -2.82
C ILE A 121 -5.94 4.26 -3.71
N ALA A 122 -5.87 5.05 -4.79
CA ALA A 122 -6.98 5.22 -5.71
C ALA A 122 -7.40 3.88 -6.33
N ARG A 123 -6.43 3.06 -6.74
CA ARG A 123 -6.67 1.69 -7.22
C ARG A 123 -7.35 0.83 -6.17
N SER A 124 -6.93 0.91 -4.91
CA SER A 124 -7.54 0.17 -3.80
C SER A 124 -9.01 0.57 -3.59
N PHE A 125 -9.32 1.87 -3.61
CA PHE A 125 -10.71 2.35 -3.59
C PHE A 125 -11.52 1.82 -4.78
N ALA A 126 -10.94 1.82 -5.99
CA ALA A 126 -11.58 1.29 -7.18
C ALA A 126 -11.93 -0.19 -7.04
N LEU A 127 -11.01 -1.01 -6.50
CA LEU A 127 -11.23 -2.43 -6.23
C LEU A 127 -12.34 -2.68 -5.20
N MET A 128 -12.54 -1.77 -4.26
CA MET A 128 -13.67 -1.80 -3.32
C MET A 128 -14.99 -1.26 -3.90
N GLY A 129 -14.99 -0.81 -5.16
CA GLY A 129 -16.16 -0.23 -5.82
C GLY A 129 -16.41 1.26 -5.53
N GLU A 130 -15.49 1.91 -4.82
CA GLU A 130 -15.56 3.31 -4.38
C GLU A 130 -14.96 4.26 -5.42
N LEU A 131 -15.56 4.30 -6.61
CA LEU A 131 -15.05 5.08 -7.75
C LEU A 131 -14.89 6.58 -7.47
N ASP A 132 -15.82 7.17 -6.73
CA ASP A 132 -15.76 8.60 -6.43
C ASP A 132 -14.53 8.93 -5.59
N LEU A 133 -14.24 8.11 -4.57
CA LEU A 133 -13.05 8.25 -3.73
C LEU A 133 -11.76 7.93 -4.48
N ALA A 134 -11.79 6.93 -5.38
CA ALA A 134 -10.66 6.61 -6.24
C ALA A 134 -10.28 7.81 -7.14
N MET A 135 -11.28 8.43 -7.77
CA MET A 135 -11.11 9.59 -8.63
C MET A 135 -10.64 10.82 -7.86
N GLU A 136 -11.26 11.13 -6.72
CA GLU A 136 -10.83 12.22 -5.83
C GLU A 136 -9.35 12.06 -5.45
N THR A 137 -8.96 10.85 -5.06
CA THR A 137 -7.59 10.52 -4.63
C THR A 137 -6.59 10.69 -5.78
N ALA A 138 -6.90 10.23 -7.00
CA ALA A 138 -6.00 10.42 -8.13
C ALA A 138 -5.87 11.88 -8.60
N CYS A 139 -6.97 12.64 -8.54
CA CYS A 139 -6.97 14.05 -8.90
C CYS A 139 -6.14 14.90 -7.92
N GLN A 140 -6.04 14.51 -6.65
CA GLN A 140 -5.24 15.21 -5.64
C GLN A 140 -3.75 15.35 -6.02
N VAL A 141 -3.21 14.42 -6.82
CA VAL A 141 -1.80 14.43 -7.27
C VAL A 141 -1.63 14.72 -8.77
N GLY A 142 -2.67 15.27 -9.40
CA GLY A 142 -2.66 15.62 -10.82
C GLY A 142 -2.32 14.44 -11.73
N ALA A 143 -2.63 13.21 -11.33
CA ALA A 143 -2.31 11.98 -12.07
C ALA A 143 -3.42 11.59 -13.06
N GLU A 144 -4.24 12.55 -13.48
CA GLU A 144 -5.55 12.32 -14.08
C GLU A 144 -5.57 11.31 -15.23
N ASP A 145 -4.70 11.45 -16.23
CA ASP A 145 -4.80 10.62 -17.44
C ASP A 145 -4.34 9.17 -17.20
N ILE A 146 -3.24 8.95 -16.47
CA ILE A 146 -2.72 7.60 -16.18
C ILE A 146 -3.61 6.91 -15.14
N SER A 147 -3.97 7.64 -14.08
CA SER A 147 -4.80 7.08 -13.02
C SER A 147 -6.22 6.80 -13.49
N ARG A 148 -6.80 7.60 -14.39
CA ARG A 148 -8.15 7.31 -14.91
C ARG A 148 -8.20 5.93 -15.57
N PHE A 149 -7.26 5.66 -16.47
CA PHE A 149 -7.19 4.36 -17.12
C PHE A 149 -6.99 3.22 -16.09
N GLU A 150 -6.04 3.35 -15.17
CA GLU A 150 -5.76 2.32 -14.17
C GLU A 150 -6.92 2.09 -13.20
N ILE A 151 -7.59 3.14 -12.74
CA ILE A 151 -8.79 3.08 -11.89
C ILE A 151 -9.92 2.36 -12.63
N ALA A 152 -10.16 2.72 -13.89
CA ALA A 152 -11.22 2.11 -14.68
C ALA A 152 -10.97 0.61 -14.91
N VAL A 153 -9.72 0.21 -15.21
CA VAL A 153 -9.33 -1.19 -15.32
C VAL A 153 -9.50 -1.91 -13.98
N ALA A 154 -8.96 -1.35 -12.90
CA ALA A 154 -9.06 -1.95 -11.57
C ALA A 154 -10.52 -2.21 -11.16
N PHE A 155 -11.38 -1.21 -11.34
CA PHE A 155 -12.82 -1.33 -11.09
C PHE A 155 -13.50 -2.38 -11.98
N ALA A 156 -13.17 -2.44 -13.28
CA ALA A 156 -13.73 -3.44 -14.19
C ALA A 156 -13.30 -4.88 -13.87
N THR A 157 -12.13 -5.04 -13.24
CA THR A 157 -11.60 -6.34 -12.79
C THR A 157 -11.97 -6.70 -11.36
N ALA A 158 -12.61 -5.78 -10.62
CA ALA A 158 -13.05 -6.05 -9.27
C ALA A 158 -14.08 -7.19 -9.28
N PRO A 159 -14.05 -8.11 -8.30
CA PRO A 159 -15.03 -9.19 -8.22
C PRO A 159 -16.43 -8.58 -8.14
N THR A 160 -17.27 -8.87 -9.13
CA THR A 160 -18.65 -8.37 -9.18
C THR A 160 -19.49 -9.07 -8.11
N GLU A 161 -20.24 -8.31 -7.31
CA GLU A 161 -21.27 -8.90 -6.46
C GLU A 161 -22.25 -9.70 -7.35
N PRO A 162 -22.54 -10.96 -7.00
CA PRO A 162 -23.20 -11.91 -7.91
C PRO A 162 -24.65 -11.52 -8.28
N GLU A 163 -25.27 -10.58 -7.58
CA GLU A 163 -26.68 -10.23 -7.79
C GLU A 163 -26.93 -9.28 -8.96
N TYR A 164 -25.98 -8.43 -9.39
CA TYR A 164 -26.21 -7.48 -10.49
C TYR A 164 -24.94 -7.09 -11.27
N PRO A 165 -24.49 -7.93 -12.22
CA PRO A 165 -23.17 -7.81 -12.84
C PRO A 165 -22.93 -6.56 -13.72
N ASP A 166 -23.98 -5.94 -14.32
CA ASP A 166 -23.73 -5.06 -15.49
C ASP A 166 -24.27 -3.62 -15.44
N LYS A 167 -25.13 -3.22 -14.50
CA LYS A 167 -25.83 -1.90 -14.60
C LYS A 167 -25.26 -0.76 -13.75
N PRO A 168 -24.88 -0.95 -12.48
CA PRO A 168 -24.33 0.15 -11.67
C PRO A 168 -22.92 0.54 -12.11
N VAL A 169 -22.09 -0.47 -12.41
CA VAL A 169 -20.66 -0.35 -12.77
C VAL A 169 -20.48 0.44 -14.07
N GLN A 170 -21.13 0.01 -15.16
CA GLN A 170 -21.04 0.71 -16.45
C GLN A 170 -21.58 2.14 -16.39
N ARG A 171 -22.62 2.37 -15.57
CA ARG A 171 -23.19 3.71 -15.39
C ARG A 171 -22.22 4.64 -14.66
N ARG A 172 -21.58 4.18 -13.58
CA ARG A 172 -20.58 4.98 -12.85
C ARG A 172 -19.35 5.22 -13.72
N LEU A 173 -18.88 4.20 -14.45
CA LEU A 173 -17.78 4.39 -15.41
C LEU A 173 -18.13 5.45 -16.46
N LYS A 174 -19.34 5.42 -17.03
CA LYS A 174 -19.83 6.43 -17.98
C LYS A 174 -19.93 7.85 -17.42
N GLN A 175 -20.12 7.98 -16.10
CA GLN A 175 -20.19 9.28 -15.46
C GLN A 175 -18.79 9.85 -15.16
N SER A 176 -17.82 8.98 -14.86
CA SER A 176 -16.49 9.39 -14.40
C SER A 176 -15.40 9.33 -15.48
N PHE A 177 -15.61 8.60 -16.58
CA PHE A 177 -14.64 8.36 -17.66
C PHE A 177 -15.18 8.78 -19.03
N THR A 178 -14.26 9.05 -19.96
CA THR A 178 -14.57 9.38 -21.35
C THR A 178 -14.94 8.13 -22.16
N GLU A 179 -15.71 8.30 -23.25
CA GLU A 179 -16.08 7.19 -24.14
C GLU A 179 -14.88 6.37 -24.69
N PRO A 180 -13.76 6.99 -25.12
CA PRO A 180 -12.57 6.24 -25.53
C PRO A 180 -11.96 5.39 -24.40
N GLU A 181 -11.90 5.92 -23.17
CA GLU A 181 -11.38 5.19 -22.00
C GLU A 181 -12.28 3.99 -21.67
N ILE A 182 -13.59 4.19 -21.68
CA ILE A 182 -14.59 3.14 -21.45
C ILE A 182 -14.47 2.04 -22.51
N ALA A 183 -14.31 2.41 -23.79
CA ALA A 183 -14.13 1.46 -24.87
C ALA A 183 -12.85 0.63 -24.71
N LEU A 184 -11.74 1.26 -24.29
CA LEU A 184 -10.48 0.57 -24.01
C LEU A 184 -10.61 -0.39 -22.83
N VAL A 185 -11.24 0.03 -21.74
CA VAL A 185 -11.47 -0.78 -20.54
C VAL A 185 -12.35 -1.99 -20.86
N ASN A 186 -13.45 -1.79 -21.59
CA ASN A 186 -14.32 -2.88 -22.02
C ASN A 186 -13.57 -3.90 -22.89
N ARG A 187 -12.78 -3.43 -23.87
CA ARG A 187 -11.95 -4.30 -24.69
C ARG A 187 -10.91 -5.07 -23.87
N PHE A 188 -10.31 -4.43 -22.88
CA PHE A 188 -9.36 -5.08 -21.97
C PHE A 188 -10.04 -6.14 -21.09
N ALA A 189 -11.20 -5.83 -20.51
CA ALA A 189 -12.00 -6.77 -19.74
C ALA A 189 -12.43 -7.98 -20.59
N GLU A 190 -12.89 -7.75 -21.83
CA GLU A 190 -13.20 -8.82 -22.79
C GLU A 190 -11.99 -9.73 -23.06
N MET A 191 -10.79 -9.17 -23.25
CA MET A 191 -9.57 -9.95 -23.43
C MET A 191 -9.22 -10.79 -22.20
N MET A 192 -9.40 -10.24 -20.99
CA MET A 192 -9.09 -10.93 -19.73
C MET A 192 -10.10 -12.03 -19.39
N LEU A 193 -11.37 -11.84 -19.75
CA LEU A 193 -12.46 -12.80 -19.51
C LEU A 193 -12.57 -13.87 -20.62
N ALA A 194 -11.98 -13.63 -21.79
CA ALA A 194 -11.86 -14.65 -22.82
C ALA A 194 -11.01 -15.82 -22.31
N LYS A 195 -11.59 -17.02 -22.21
CA LYS A 195 -10.85 -18.25 -21.91
C LYS A 195 -9.64 -18.36 -22.85
N PRO A 196 -8.44 -18.73 -22.38
CA PRO A 196 -7.29 -18.90 -23.26
C PRO A 196 -7.64 -19.95 -24.31
N THR A 197 -7.86 -19.51 -25.55
CA THR A 197 -7.93 -20.40 -26.68
C THR A 197 -6.55 -21.01 -26.82
N ARG A 198 -6.42 -22.32 -26.55
CA ARG A 198 -5.19 -23.06 -26.88
C ARG A 198 -4.85 -22.74 -28.34
N PRO A 199 -3.67 -22.16 -28.65
CA PRO A 199 -3.26 -22.00 -30.03
C PRO A 199 -3.25 -23.38 -30.69
N SER A 200 -3.89 -23.51 -31.86
CA SER A 200 -4.05 -24.77 -32.59
C SER A 200 -2.74 -25.32 -33.19
N TYR A 201 -1.58 -24.93 -32.66
CA TYR A 201 -0.25 -25.21 -33.20
C TYR A 201 0.52 -26.25 -32.38
N TRP A 202 -0.16 -27.26 -31.83
CA TRP A 202 0.51 -28.46 -31.31
C TRP A 202 0.17 -29.63 -32.24
N PRO A 203 1.14 -30.22 -32.95
CA PRO A 203 0.87 -31.43 -33.70
C PRO A 203 0.60 -32.56 -32.71
N THR A 204 -0.59 -33.14 -32.79
CA THR A 204 -0.96 -34.32 -32.03
C THR A 204 -0.06 -35.47 -32.48
N THR A 205 0.95 -35.82 -31.69
CA THR A 205 1.65 -37.10 -31.85
C THR A 205 0.68 -38.21 -31.45
N GLN A 206 -0.02 -38.76 -32.44
CA GLN A 206 -0.72 -40.03 -32.29
C GLN A 206 0.34 -41.12 -32.09
N ARG A 207 0.21 -41.89 -31.01
CA ARG A 207 0.80 -43.21 -30.85
C ARG A 207 -0.12 -44.25 -31.45
#